data_AF-Q4SMV6-F1
#
_entry.id   AF-Q4SMV6-F1
#
_cell.length_a   1.000
_cell.length_b   1.000
_cell.length_c   1.000
_cell.angle_alpha   90.00
_cell.angle_beta   90.00
_cell.angle_gamma   90.00
#
_symmetry.space_group_name_H-M   'P 1'
#
loop_
_entity.id
_entity.type
_entity.pdbx_description
1 polymer ?
#
loop_
_entity_poly.entity_id
_entity_poly.type
_entity_poly.pdbx_seq_one_letter_code
_entity_poly.pdbx_strand_id
1 'polypeptide(L)' 'WTAKLDKNLMDGVKRHGQGKWSRILLDYDFEGRTGVMLKDRWRVL' A
#
# COMPACT_ATOMS: atom_id res chain seq x y z
N TRP A 1 7.21 -1.10 -8.35
CA TRP A 1 6.22 -1.93 -7.65
C TRP A 1 5.89 -3.09 -8.56
N THR A 2 5.75 -4.29 -8.00
CA THR A 2 5.26 -5.44 -8.78
C THR A 2 3.74 -5.40 -8.81
N ALA A 3 3.12 -6.08 -9.77
CA ALA A 3 1.66 -6.17 -9.87
C ALA A 3 1.02 -6.73 -8.57
N LYS A 4 1.72 -7.64 -7.88
CA LYS A 4 1.29 -8.17 -6.58
C LYS A 4 1.25 -7.07 -5.51
N LEU A 5 2.31 -6.28 -5.40
CA LEU A 5 2.35 -5.18 -4.45
C LEU A 5 1.24 -4.17 -4.79
N ASP A 6 1.09 -3.78 -6.06
CA ASP A 6 0.07 -2.80 -6.46
C ASP A 6 -1.34 -3.30 -6.12
N LYS A 7 -1.61 -4.59 -6.33
CA LYS A 7 -2.85 -5.24 -5.90
C LYS A 7 -3.05 -5.15 -4.38
N ASN A 8 -2.04 -5.50 -3.58
CA ASN A 8 -2.11 -5.41 -2.12
C ASN A 8 -2.38 -3.97 -1.65
N LEU A 9 -1.78 -2.98 -2.30
CA LEU A 9 -2.01 -1.56 -1.99
C LEU A 9 -3.44 -1.13 -2.36
N MET A 10 -3.93 -1.48 -3.54
CA MET A 10 -5.30 -1.18 -3.96
C MET A 10 -6.33 -1.83 -3.02
N ASP A 11 -6.14 -3.11 -2.68
CA ASP A 11 -7.02 -3.84 -1.75
C ASP A 11 -6.96 -3.25 -0.34
N GLY A 12 -5.77 -2.88 0.14
CA GLY A 12 -5.58 -2.21 1.41
C GLY A 12 -6.26 -0.83 1.48
N VAL A 13 -6.13 -0.01 0.44
CA VAL A 13 -6.80 1.30 0.35
C VAL A 13 -8.32 1.12 0.27
N LYS A 14 -8.82 0.15 -0.50
CA LYS A 14 -10.26 -0.18 -0.56
C LYS A 14 -10.80 -0.59 0.81
N ARG A 15 -10.01 -1.31 1.61
CA ARG A 15 -10.41 -1.81 2.93
C ARG A 15 -10.36 -0.76 4.04
N HIS A 16 -9.28 0.03 4.11
CA HIS A 16 -9.01 0.94 5.23
C HIS A 16 -9.21 2.42 4.90
N GLY A 17 -9.32 2.75 3.62
CA GLY A 17 -9.32 4.11 3.10
C GLY A 17 -7.91 4.63 2.79
N GLN A 18 -7.85 5.60 1.88
CA GLN A 18 -6.63 6.31 1.54
C GLN A 18 -6.03 7.00 2.79
N GLY A 19 -4.71 6.99 2.92
CA GLY A 19 -4.03 7.63 4.06
C GLY A 19 -3.70 6.69 5.22
N LYS A 20 -4.32 5.50 5.29
CA LYS A 20 -4.08 4.50 6.34
C LYS A 20 -2.87 3.61 6.05
N TRP A 21 -1.75 4.18 5.59
CA TRP A 21 -0.58 3.45 5.09
C TRP A 21 0.05 2.53 6.12
N SER A 22 0.20 2.99 7.37
CA SER A 22 0.74 2.17 8.45
C SER A 22 -0.16 0.97 8.76
N ARG A 23 -1.48 1.09 8.57
CA ARG A 23 -2.40 -0.04 8.75
C ARG A 23 -2.32 -0.99 7.56
N ILE A 24 -2.25 -0.47 6.34
CA ILE A 24 -2.12 -1.27 5.12
C ILE A 24 -0.82 -2.07 5.13
N LEU A 25 0.29 -1.48 5.60
CA LEU A 25 1.57 -2.19 5.78
C LEU A 25 1.50 -3.41 6.70
N LEU A 26 0.59 -3.42 7.67
CA LEU A 26 0.43 -4.55 8.60
C LEU A 26 -0.41 -5.68 7.99
N ASP A 27 -1.19 -5.40 6.94
CA ASP A 27 -2.08 -6.38 6.31
C ASP A 27 -1.37 -7.26 5.28
N TYR A 28 -0.26 -6.79 4.70
CA TYR A 28 0.45 -7.47 3.61
C TYR A 28 1.96 -7.32 3.73
N ASP A 29 2.69 -8.32 3.24
CA ASP A 29 4.13 -8.17 3.01
C ASP A 29 4.38 -7.28 1.80
N PHE A 30 4.98 -6.12 2.06
CA PHE A 30 5.42 -5.17 1.03
C PHE A 30 6.93 -5.23 0.79
N GLU A 31 7.60 -6.33 1.08
CA GLU A 31 9.01 -6.56 0.69
C GLU A 31 9.93 -5.42 1.20
N GLY A 32 9.74 -5.02 2.46
CA GLY A 32 10.53 -3.97 3.12
C GLY A 32 10.16 -2.53 2.75
N ARG A 33 9.05 -2.29 2.03
CA ARG A 33 8.57 -0.92 1.78
C ARG A 33 8.00 -0.27 3.05
N THR A 34 7.99 1.06 3.05
CA THR A 34 7.50 1.88 4.15
C THR A 34 6.16 2.54 3.81
N GLY A 35 5.48 3.08 4.83
CA GLY A 35 4.19 3.76 4.63
C GLY A 35 4.31 5.00 3.75
N VAL A 36 5.48 5.65 3.76
CA VAL A 36 5.79 6.75 2.85
C VAL A 36 5.85 6.25 1.41
N MET A 37 6.48 5.11 1.14
CA MET A 37 6.54 4.53 -0.20
C MET A 37 5.17 4.08 -0.72
N LEU A 38 4.28 3.60 0.16
CA LEU A 38 2.88 3.31 -0.19
C LEU A 38 2.13 4.58 -0.60
N LYS A 39 2.25 5.64 0.21
CA LYS A 39 1.65 6.96 -0.06
C LYS A 39 2.12 7.50 -1.42
N ASP A 40 3.42 7.45 -1.67
CA ASP A 40 4.01 8.01 -2.89
C ASP A 40 3.64 7.15 -4.10
N ARG A 41 3.58 5.82 -3.95
CA ARG A 41 3.08 4.94 -5.01
C ARG A 41 1.63 5.24 -5.37
N TRP A 42 0.76 5.44 -4.37
CA TRP A 42 -0.65 5.73 -4.59
C TRP A 42 -0.89 7.03 -5.39
N ARG A 43 0.01 8.01 -5.29
CA ARG A 43 -0.11 9.26 -6.06
C ARG A 43 0.13 9.09 -7.56
N VAL A 44 0.74 7.98 -7.97
CA VAL A 44 1.14 7.70 -9.36
C VAL A 44 0.61 6.35 -9.87
N LEU A 45 -0.33 5.73 -9.13
CA LEU A 45 -1.12 4.56 -9.52
C LEU A 45 -2.41 5.03 -10.17
#